data_AF-A0A7X3R9V5-F1
#
_entry.id   AF-A0A7X3R9V5-F1
#
_cell.length_a   1.000
_cell.length_b   1.000
_cell.length_c   1.000
_cell.angle_alpha   90.00
_cell.angle_beta   90.00
_cell.angle_gamma   90.00
#
_symmetry.space_group_name_H-M   'P 1'
#
loop_
_entity.id
_entity.type
_entity.pdbx_description
1 polymer ?
#
loop_
_entity_poly.entity_id
_entity_poly.type
_entity_poly.pdbx_seq_one_letter_code
_entity_poly.pdbx_strand_id
1 'polypeptide(L)'
;DTLAGLRDAALFRVMSDALLRIREAVAIDCEHITTEFDGSGRLLLLQSKTDQEGKGASLFLTARTVETIQQLQQKAGYTEGPLFRRMLKGDRMSDARLTVDGARLAIKAAAELVGIKGVSGHSLRIGTAQELAQRGATLVELQNAGRWTDSQMPAHYTREQAAGKGAVARLLGID
;
A
#
# COMPACT_ATOMS: atom_id res chain seq x y z
N ASP A 1 -17.81 8.20 10.24
CA ASP A 1 -16.89 8.06 9.09
C ASP A 1 -17.30 8.93 7.91
N THR A 2 -16.42 9.81 7.43
CA THR A 2 -16.59 10.60 6.20
C THR A 2 -16.19 9.79 4.97
N LEU A 3 -16.68 10.17 3.78
CA LEU A 3 -16.25 9.55 2.53
C LEU A 3 -14.74 9.76 2.30
N ALA A 4 -14.23 10.96 2.59
CA ALA A 4 -12.80 11.24 2.52
C ALA A 4 -11.99 10.32 3.43
N GLY A 5 -12.44 10.10 4.67
CA GLY A 5 -11.77 9.24 5.65
C GLY A 5 -11.73 7.77 5.22
N LEU A 6 -12.84 7.21 4.73
CA LEU A 6 -12.86 5.84 4.20
C LEU A 6 -11.96 5.68 2.98
N ARG A 7 -11.97 6.67 2.07
CA ARG A 7 -11.13 6.67 0.87
C ARG A 7 -9.65 6.69 1.21
N ASP A 8 -9.25 7.53 2.17
CA ASP A 8 -7.86 7.63 2.61
C ASP A 8 -7.43 6.38 3.39
N ALA A 9 -8.30 5.84 4.26
CA ALA A 9 -8.03 4.59 4.98
C ALA A 9 -7.84 3.39 4.04
N ALA A 10 -8.73 3.22 3.05
CA ALA A 10 -8.60 2.18 2.04
C ALA A 10 -7.32 2.36 1.21
N LEU A 11 -7.01 3.60 0.79
CA LEU A 11 -5.79 3.91 0.05
C LEU A 11 -4.53 3.50 0.82
N PHE A 12 -4.42 3.87 2.10
CA PHE A 12 -3.22 3.59 2.88
C PHE A 12 -3.06 2.10 3.14
N ARG A 13 -4.16 1.40 3.41
CA ARG A 13 -4.17 -0.06 3.60
C ARG A 13 -3.72 -0.80 2.35
N VAL A 14 -4.32 -0.50 1.20
CA VAL A 14 -3.94 -1.11 -0.08
C VAL A 14 -2.47 -0.83 -0.41
N MET A 15 -2.02 0.41 -0.20
CA MET A 15 -0.61 0.75 -0.42
C MET A 15 0.35 -0.01 0.50
N SER A 16 -0.06 -0.28 1.74
CA SER A 16 0.77 -0.99 2.72
C SER A 16 0.81 -2.48 2.43
N ASP A 17 -0.36 -3.14 2.34
CA ASP A 17 -0.49 -4.59 2.10
C ASP A 17 0.26 -5.03 0.83
N ALA A 18 0.14 -4.24 -0.24
CA ALA A 18 0.72 -4.57 -1.55
C ALA A 18 2.04 -3.82 -1.86
N LEU A 19 2.59 -3.10 -0.87
CA LEU A 19 3.79 -2.27 -0.96
C LEU A 19 3.79 -1.38 -2.22
N LEU A 20 2.68 -0.75 -2.57
CA LEU A 20 2.52 -0.08 -3.88
C LEU A 20 3.31 1.22 -3.98
N ARG A 21 3.71 1.56 -5.21
CA ARG A 21 4.06 2.95 -5.55
C ARG A 21 2.78 3.77 -5.62
N ILE A 22 2.85 5.05 -5.27
CA ILE A 22 1.66 5.92 -5.29
C ILE A 22 0.96 6.01 -6.66
N ARG A 23 1.73 5.92 -7.76
CA ARG A 23 1.18 5.88 -9.13
C ARG A 23 0.41 4.59 -9.41
N GLU A 24 0.89 3.46 -8.89
CA GLU A 24 0.21 2.17 -8.99
C GLU A 24 -1.11 2.22 -8.21
N ALA A 25 -1.07 2.76 -6.99
CA ALA A 25 -2.24 2.86 -6.12
C ALA A 25 -3.39 3.66 -6.74
N VAL A 26 -3.10 4.84 -7.31
CA VAL A 26 -4.16 5.66 -7.94
C VAL A 26 -4.69 5.07 -9.23
N ALA A 27 -3.94 4.17 -9.89
CA ALA A 27 -4.33 3.50 -11.12
C ALA A 27 -5.23 2.27 -10.92
N ILE A 28 -5.53 1.90 -9.66
CA ILE A 28 -6.38 0.75 -9.35
C ILE A 28 -7.83 1.06 -9.72
N ASP A 29 -8.46 0.09 -10.38
CA ASP A 29 -9.89 0.03 -10.63
C ASP A 29 -10.51 -1.08 -9.78
N CYS A 30 -11.80 -0.98 -9.51
CA CYS A 30 -12.52 -1.92 -8.65
C CYS A 30 -12.40 -3.37 -9.16
N GLU A 31 -12.38 -3.51 -10.48
CA GLU A 31 -12.27 -4.74 -11.27
C GLU A 31 -10.93 -5.44 -11.08
N HIS A 32 -9.91 -4.73 -10.58
CA HIS A 32 -8.61 -5.32 -10.28
C HIS A 32 -8.59 -6.06 -8.94
N ILE A 33 -9.68 -6.02 -8.16
CA ILE A 33 -9.76 -6.63 -6.84
C ILE A 33 -10.65 -7.87 -6.88
N THR A 34 -10.14 -9.00 -6.41
CA THR A 34 -10.94 -10.20 -6.14
C THR A 34 -10.95 -10.48 -4.64
N THR A 35 -12.08 -10.97 -4.13
CA THR A 35 -12.23 -11.39 -2.72
C THR A 35 -12.20 -12.91 -2.65
N GLU A 36 -11.43 -13.43 -1.70
CA GLU A 36 -11.28 -14.85 -1.40
C GLU A 36 -12.31 -15.30 -0.35
N PHE A 37 -12.46 -16.61 -0.17
CA PHE A 37 -13.44 -17.17 0.79
C PHE A 37 -13.17 -16.79 2.25
N ASP A 38 -11.91 -16.61 2.63
CA ASP A 38 -11.51 -16.21 3.99
C ASP A 38 -11.66 -14.69 4.24
N GLY A 39 -12.22 -13.96 3.28
CA GLY A 39 -12.38 -12.51 3.31
C GLY A 39 -11.14 -11.72 2.88
N SER A 40 -9.98 -12.36 2.70
CA SER A 40 -8.81 -11.72 2.10
C SER A 40 -9.03 -11.45 0.62
N GLY A 41 -8.08 -10.80 -0.05
CA GLY A 41 -8.23 -10.47 -1.46
C GLY A 41 -6.94 -10.50 -2.25
N ARG A 42 -7.09 -10.40 -3.57
CA ARG A 42 -6.00 -10.18 -4.52
C ARG A 42 -6.21 -8.88 -5.26
N LEU A 43 -5.13 -8.13 -5.40
CA LEU A 43 -5.02 -7.02 -6.34
C LEU A 43 -4.24 -7.49 -7.56
N LEU A 44 -4.86 -7.42 -8.73
CA LEU A 44 -4.20 -7.59 -10.01
C LEU A 44 -3.62 -6.26 -10.48
N LEU A 45 -2.30 -6.12 -10.40
CA LEU A 45 -1.60 -4.95 -10.92
C LEU A 45 -1.28 -5.17 -12.40
N LEU A 46 -2.05 -4.54 -13.30
CA LEU A 46 -1.92 -4.73 -14.76
C LEU A 46 -0.65 -4.13 -15.36
N GLN A 47 -0.08 -3.10 -14.73
CA GLN A 47 1.17 -2.48 -15.17
C GLN A 47 2.02 -2.14 -13.94
N SER A 48 3.27 -2.59 -13.95
CA SER A 48 4.27 -2.13 -12.98
C SER A 48 5.47 -1.57 -13.72
N LYS A 49 6.17 -0.60 -13.12
CA LYS A 49 7.38 0.01 -13.71
C LYS A 49 8.45 -1.04 -14.08
N THR A 50 8.41 -2.20 -13.43
CA THR A 50 9.38 -3.30 -13.57
C THR A 50 8.83 -4.47 -14.38
N ASP A 51 7.59 -4.40 -14.86
CA ASP A 51 6.93 -5.46 -15.63
C ASP A 51 7.13 -5.22 -17.13
N GLN A 52 8.34 -5.54 -17.62
CA GLN A 52 8.68 -5.41 -19.04
C GLN A 52 7.95 -6.42 -19.93
N GLU A 53 7.39 -7.49 -19.35
CA GLU A 53 6.70 -8.57 -20.07
C GLU A 53 5.16 -8.46 -20.04
N GLY A 54 4.61 -7.50 -19.27
CA GLY A 54 3.16 -7.25 -19.18
C GLY A 54 2.38 -8.38 -18.52
N LYS A 55 3.02 -9.19 -17.66
CA LYS A 55 2.37 -10.34 -16.99
C LYS A 55 1.47 -9.90 -15.84
N GLY A 56 1.60 -8.65 -15.40
CA GLY A 56 0.98 -8.13 -14.19
C GLY A 56 1.54 -8.80 -12.93
N ALA A 57 1.06 -8.35 -11.76
CA ALA A 57 1.38 -8.97 -10.48
C ALA A 57 0.10 -9.19 -9.66
N SER A 58 -0.07 -10.39 -9.11
CA SER A 58 -1.12 -10.66 -8.12
C SER A 58 -0.56 -10.39 -6.72
N LEU A 59 -1.16 -9.42 -6.03
CA LEU A 59 -0.70 -8.92 -4.73
C LEU A 59 -1.75 -9.23 -3.67
N PHE A 60 -1.30 -9.65 -2.49
CA PHE A 60 -2.19 -9.96 -1.37
C PHE A 60 -2.80 -8.70 -0.75
N LEU A 61 -4.06 -8.79 -0.35
CA LEU A 61 -4.75 -7.82 0.50
C LEU A 61 -5.33 -8.56 1.71
N THR A 62 -5.15 -7.99 2.90
CA THR A 62 -5.73 -8.54 4.12
C THR A 62 -7.26 -8.41 4.11
N ALA A 63 -7.95 -9.25 4.88
CA ALA A 63 -9.40 -9.17 5.01
C ALA A 63 -9.89 -7.79 5.48
N ARG A 64 -9.12 -7.15 6.38
CA ARG A 64 -9.42 -5.80 6.86
C ARG A 64 -9.31 -4.75 5.76
N THR A 65 -8.38 -4.91 4.82
CA THR A 65 -8.24 -4.02 3.66
C THR A 65 -9.42 -4.19 2.71
N VAL A 66 -9.82 -5.43 2.43
CA VAL A 66 -11.01 -5.74 1.63
C VAL A 66 -12.28 -5.15 2.27
N GLU A 67 -12.46 -5.34 3.58
CA GLU A 67 -13.58 -4.75 4.32
C GLU A 67 -13.61 -3.22 4.20
N THR A 68 -12.45 -2.56 4.34
CA THR A 68 -12.36 -1.09 4.23
C THR A 68 -12.70 -0.61 2.81
N ILE A 69 -12.31 -1.37 1.78
CA ILE A 69 -12.70 -1.11 0.38
C ILE A 69 -14.21 -1.24 0.21
N GLN A 70 -14.81 -2.31 0.75
CA GLN A 70 -16.25 -2.55 0.66
C GLN A 70 -17.05 -1.44 1.37
N GLN A 71 -16.60 -0.99 2.55
CA GLN A 71 -17.20 0.14 3.26
C GLN A 71 -17.14 1.43 2.44
N LEU A 72 -16.01 1.70 1.78
CA LEU A 72 -15.87 2.83 0.86
C LEU A 72 -16.86 2.73 -0.31
N GLN A 73 -16.89 1.60 -1.01
CA GLN A 73 -17.77 1.36 -2.16
C GLN A 73 -19.24 1.47 -1.77
N GLN A 74 -19.63 0.88 -0.64
CA GLN A 74 -20.99 0.94 -0.13
C GLN A 74 -21.41 2.37 0.20
N LYS A 75 -20.55 3.14 0.88
CA LYS A 75 -20.86 4.53 1.23
C LYS A 75 -20.88 5.45 0.02
N ALA A 76 -20.01 5.21 -0.96
CA ALA A 76 -19.86 6.06 -2.14
C ALA A 76 -20.81 5.68 -3.29
N GLY A 77 -21.37 4.47 -3.28
CA GLY A 77 -22.33 4.02 -4.28
C GLY A 77 -21.72 3.64 -5.63
N TYR A 78 -20.50 3.10 -5.66
CA TYR A 78 -19.88 2.57 -6.89
C TYR A 78 -19.13 1.26 -6.64
N THR A 79 -19.10 0.42 -7.66
CA THR A 79 -18.38 -0.87 -7.66
C THR A 79 -17.54 -1.10 -8.92
N GLU A 80 -17.46 -0.09 -9.79
CA GLU A 80 -16.75 -0.14 -11.08
C GLU A 80 -15.90 1.11 -11.31
N GLY A 81 -14.90 0.99 -12.18
CA GLY A 81 -13.96 2.05 -12.52
C GLY A 81 -13.00 2.39 -11.36
N PRO A 82 -12.48 3.64 -11.32
CA PRO A 82 -11.42 4.00 -10.36
C PRO A 82 -11.81 3.73 -8.91
N LEU A 83 -11.00 2.92 -8.23
CA LEU A 83 -11.19 2.58 -6.82
C LEU A 83 -10.96 3.78 -5.91
N PHE A 84 -10.04 4.67 -6.29
CA PHE A 84 -9.81 5.91 -5.57
C PHE A 84 -10.17 7.07 -6.46
N ARG A 85 -11.20 7.83 -6.04
CA ARG A 85 -11.70 9.00 -6.77
C ARG A 85 -11.40 10.29 -6.02
N ARG A 86 -11.46 11.42 -6.72
CA ARG A 86 -11.20 12.74 -6.16
C ARG A 86 -12.34 13.16 -5.25
N MET A 87 -11.99 13.83 -4.15
CA MET A 87 -12.96 14.49 -3.28
C MET A 87 -13.23 15.92 -3.75
N LEU A 88 -14.49 16.32 -3.68
CA LEU A 88 -15.02 17.66 -3.88
C LEU A 88 -15.35 18.28 -2.50
N LYS A 89 -15.66 19.58 -2.50
CA LYS A 89 -16.08 20.29 -1.29
C LYS A 89 -17.35 19.66 -0.70
N GLY A 90 -17.38 19.56 0.63
CA GLY A 90 -18.52 19.04 1.39
C GLY A 90 -18.60 17.51 1.44
N ASP A 91 -17.45 16.83 1.48
CA ASP A 91 -17.35 15.36 1.58
C ASP A 91 -18.06 14.60 0.44
N ARG A 92 -18.05 15.18 -0.77
CA ARG A 92 -18.61 14.56 -1.98
C ARG A 92 -17.50 13.96 -2.83
N MET A 93 -17.76 12.83 -3.45
CA MET A 93 -16.83 12.17 -4.36
C MET A 93 -17.20 12.49 -5.81
N SER A 94 -16.22 12.70 -6.69
CA SER A 94 -16.45 12.78 -8.14
C SER A 94 -16.21 11.43 -8.81
N ASP A 95 -16.52 11.32 -10.11
CA ASP A 95 -16.18 10.13 -10.91
C ASP A 95 -14.73 10.10 -11.39
N ALA A 96 -13.99 11.19 -11.19
CA ALA A 96 -12.62 11.29 -11.66
C ALA A 96 -11.66 10.55 -10.72
N ARG A 97 -10.75 9.76 -11.30
CA ARG A 97 -9.64 9.10 -10.62
C ARG A 97 -8.83 10.08 -9.75
N LEU A 98 -8.45 9.63 -8.56
CA LEU A 98 -7.56 10.35 -7.67
C LEU A 98 -6.23 10.63 -8.37
N THR A 99 -5.73 11.87 -8.26
CA THR A 99 -4.43 12.21 -8.82
C THR A 99 -3.31 11.79 -7.86
N VAL A 100 -2.10 11.59 -8.38
CA VAL A 100 -0.91 11.33 -7.55
C VAL A 100 -0.73 12.42 -6.49
N ASP A 101 -0.90 13.69 -6.86
CA ASP A 101 -0.75 14.79 -5.91
C ASP A 101 -1.88 14.83 -4.89
N GLY A 102 -3.11 14.46 -5.28
CA GLY A 102 -4.22 14.28 -4.35
C GLY A 102 -3.96 13.17 -3.32
N ALA A 103 -3.37 12.05 -3.75
CA ALA A 103 -2.95 10.98 -2.85
C ALA A 103 -1.81 11.42 -1.91
N ARG A 104 -0.83 12.20 -2.41
CA ARG A 104 0.25 12.76 -1.57
C ARG A 104 -0.30 13.70 -0.50
N LEU A 105 -1.25 14.55 -0.87
CA LEU A 105 -1.92 15.46 0.06
C LEU A 105 -2.69 14.68 1.14
N ALA A 106 -3.39 13.61 0.76
CA ALA A 106 -4.08 12.74 1.73
C ALA A 106 -3.09 12.13 2.74
N ILE A 107 -1.98 11.56 2.26
CA ILE A 107 -0.92 11.00 3.14
C ILE A 107 -0.37 12.07 4.08
N LYS A 108 -0.08 13.26 3.56
CA LYS A 108 0.46 14.38 4.35
C LYS A 108 -0.53 14.84 5.41
N ALA A 109 -1.80 15.04 5.04
CA ALA A 109 -2.85 15.45 5.97
C ALA A 109 -3.05 14.41 7.08
N ALA A 110 -3.06 13.12 6.74
CA ALA A 110 -3.16 12.06 7.73
C ALA A 110 -1.96 12.03 8.69
N ALA A 111 -0.74 12.23 8.19
CA ALA A 111 0.46 12.30 9.02
C ALA A 111 0.46 13.52 9.95
N GLU A 112 -0.01 14.67 9.48
CA GLU A 112 -0.14 15.89 10.29
C GLU A 112 -1.10 15.68 11.48
N LEU A 113 -2.22 14.98 11.27
CA LEU A 113 -3.18 14.66 12.34
C LEU A 113 -2.56 13.85 13.49
N VAL A 114 -1.51 13.08 13.22
CA VAL A 114 -0.82 12.23 14.20
C VAL A 114 0.59 12.75 14.54
N GLY A 115 0.93 13.96 14.11
CA GLY A 115 2.21 14.60 14.44
C GLY A 115 3.44 14.02 13.73
N ILE A 116 3.27 13.21 12.68
CA ILE A 116 4.38 12.62 11.92
C ILE A 116 4.86 13.59 10.84
N LYS A 117 6.16 13.87 10.82
CA LYS A 117 6.82 14.78 9.84
C LYS A 117 7.61 14.00 8.79
N GLY A 118 7.90 14.65 7.66
CA GLY A 118 8.79 14.09 6.63
C GLY A 118 8.18 12.98 5.78
N VAL A 119 6.85 12.80 5.79
CA VAL A 119 6.18 11.79 4.97
C VAL A 119 6.19 12.15 3.49
N SER A 120 6.24 11.12 2.65
CA SER A 120 6.16 11.20 1.20
C SER A 120 5.25 10.11 0.64
N GLY A 121 5.00 10.13 -0.66
CA GLY A 121 4.24 9.08 -1.35
C GLY A 121 4.88 7.68 -1.30
N HIS A 122 6.13 7.55 -0.85
CA HIS A 122 6.79 6.26 -0.65
C HIS A 122 6.79 5.79 0.80
N SER A 123 6.34 6.61 1.76
CA SER A 123 6.49 6.33 3.19
C SER A 123 5.78 5.06 3.62
N LEU A 124 4.56 4.79 3.14
CA LEU A 124 3.83 3.55 3.46
C LEU A 124 4.55 2.30 2.96
N ARG A 125 5.07 2.35 1.74
CA ARG A 125 5.84 1.27 1.12
C ARG A 125 7.15 0.99 1.87
N ILE A 126 7.87 2.05 2.24
CA ILE A 126 9.14 1.94 2.98
C ILE A 126 8.87 1.45 4.41
N GLY A 127 7.89 2.02 5.10
CA GLY A 127 7.53 1.63 6.47
C GLY A 127 7.11 0.16 6.57
N THR A 128 6.29 -0.31 5.63
CA THR A 128 5.91 -1.74 5.59
C THR A 128 7.13 -2.65 5.37
N ALA A 129 8.06 -2.26 4.49
CA ALA A 129 9.28 -3.04 4.28
C ALA A 129 10.20 -3.09 5.51
N GLN A 130 10.28 -1.98 6.25
CA GLN A 130 11.00 -1.92 7.52
C GLN A 130 10.35 -2.81 8.57
N GLU A 131 9.03 -2.81 8.67
CA GLU A 131 8.30 -3.69 9.58
C GLU A 131 8.48 -5.18 9.22
N LEU A 132 8.42 -5.53 7.94
CA LEU A 132 8.70 -6.88 7.46
C LEU A 132 10.11 -7.32 7.85
N ALA A 133 11.12 -6.47 7.64
CA ALA A 133 12.50 -6.76 8.04
C ALA A 133 12.65 -6.94 9.55
N GLN A 134 11.99 -6.09 10.36
CA GLN A 134 11.98 -6.20 11.82
C GLN A 134 11.33 -7.51 12.30
N ARG A 135 10.40 -8.05 11.51
CA ARG A 135 9.75 -9.36 11.73
C ARG A 135 10.53 -10.54 11.11
N GLY A 136 11.72 -10.29 10.56
CA GLY A 136 12.62 -11.34 10.08
C GLY A 136 12.49 -11.69 8.59
N ALA A 137 11.76 -10.91 7.81
CA ALA A 137 11.69 -11.12 6.36
C ALA A 137 13.09 -11.02 5.74
N THR A 138 13.40 -11.96 4.86
CA THR A 138 14.64 -12.01 4.09
C THR A 138 14.67 -10.94 3.00
N LEU A 139 15.86 -10.60 2.50
CA LEU A 139 16.01 -9.65 1.41
C LEU A 139 15.26 -10.08 0.14
N VAL A 140 15.21 -11.38 -0.15
CA VAL A 140 14.48 -11.94 -1.30
C VAL A 140 12.97 -11.76 -1.14
N GLU A 141 12.43 -12.02 0.05
CA GLU A 141 11.01 -11.79 0.34
C GLU A 141 10.65 -10.31 0.20
N LEU A 142 11.50 -9.41 0.72
CA LEU A 142 11.31 -7.97 0.55
C LEU A 142 11.37 -7.54 -0.92
N GLN A 143 12.34 -8.04 -1.69
CA GLN A 143 12.46 -7.76 -3.13
C GLN A 143 11.21 -8.20 -3.89
N ASN A 144 10.70 -9.40 -3.60
CA ASN A 144 9.49 -9.94 -4.23
C ASN A 144 8.25 -9.13 -3.83
N ALA A 145 8.03 -8.92 -2.53
CA ALA A 145 6.88 -8.19 -2.00
C ALA A 145 6.83 -6.75 -2.54
N GLY A 146 7.97 -6.07 -2.53
CA GLY A 146 8.05 -4.71 -3.05
C GLY A 146 8.22 -4.63 -4.56
N ARG A 147 8.61 -5.67 -5.28
CA ARG A 147 8.96 -5.56 -6.71
C ARG A 147 10.13 -4.58 -6.92
N TRP A 148 11.19 -4.74 -6.13
CA TRP A 148 12.46 -4.03 -6.32
C TRP A 148 13.38 -4.86 -7.22
N THR A 149 13.71 -4.33 -8.40
CA THR A 149 14.65 -4.98 -9.34
C THR A 149 16.07 -5.05 -8.77
N ASP A 150 16.47 -4.01 -8.03
CA ASP A 150 17.78 -3.95 -7.36
C ASP A 150 17.64 -4.23 -5.87
N SER A 151 18.41 -5.19 -5.39
CA SER A 151 18.51 -5.60 -3.98
C SER A 151 19.08 -4.51 -3.07
N GLN A 152 19.85 -3.56 -3.62
CA GLN A 152 20.47 -2.48 -2.84
C GLN A 152 19.42 -1.57 -2.18
N MET A 153 18.29 -1.33 -2.84
CA MET A 153 17.25 -0.43 -2.33
C MET A 153 16.54 -0.98 -1.07
N PRO A 154 15.98 -2.20 -1.06
CA PRO A 154 15.41 -2.76 0.16
C PRO A 154 16.47 -2.97 1.26
N ALA A 155 17.71 -3.33 0.91
CA ALA A 155 18.81 -3.43 1.89
C ALA A 155 19.15 -2.06 2.52
N HIS A 156 19.11 -0.97 1.75
CA HIS A 156 19.33 0.39 2.26
C HIS A 156 18.26 0.80 3.27
N TYR A 157 16.98 0.56 2.96
CA TYR A 157 15.87 0.98 3.82
C TYR A 157 15.75 0.19 5.13
N THR A 158 16.27 -1.04 5.15
CA THR A 158 16.08 -1.99 6.26
C THR A 158 17.37 -2.25 7.05
N ARG A 159 18.46 -1.55 6.73
CA ARG A 159 19.81 -1.78 7.29
C ARG A 159 19.83 -1.75 8.81
N GLU A 160 19.17 -0.75 9.42
CA GLU A 160 19.16 -0.59 10.88
C GLU A 160 18.31 -1.68 11.56
N GLN A 161 17.17 -2.03 10.97
CA GLN A 161 16.28 -3.07 11.47
C GLN A 161 16.93 -4.46 11.39
N ALA A 162 17.69 -4.71 10.32
CA ALA A 162 18.44 -5.95 10.13
C ALA A 162 19.66 -6.07 11.06
N ALA A 163 20.22 -4.96 11.56
CA ALA A 163 21.36 -4.98 12.48
C ALA A 163 20.96 -5.50 13.87
N GLY A 164 19.79 -5.10 14.39
CA GLY A 164 19.31 -5.52 15.71
C GLY A 164 18.88 -6.98 15.81
N LYS A 165 18.56 -7.62 14.67
CA LYS A 165 18.19 -9.06 14.56
C LYS A 165 19.05 -9.80 13.55
N GLY A 166 20.30 -9.36 13.40
CA GLY A 166 21.23 -9.91 12.42
C GLY A 166 21.53 -11.39 12.66
N ALA A 167 22.17 -12.04 11.68
CA ALA A 167 22.52 -13.46 11.77
C ALA A 167 23.29 -13.80 13.07
N VAL A 168 24.09 -12.86 13.57
CA VAL A 168 24.82 -12.99 14.83
C VAL A 168 23.89 -12.87 16.05
N ALA A 169 22.93 -11.93 16.07
CA ALA A 169 21.97 -11.83 17.17
C ALA A 169 21.13 -13.10 17.31
N ARG A 170 20.69 -13.67 16.18
CA ARG A 170 19.97 -14.96 16.14
C ARG A 170 20.83 -16.15 16.55
N LEU A 171 22.10 -16.17 16.13
CA LEU A 171 23.07 -17.19 16.57
C LEU A 171 23.24 -17.16 18.09
N LEU A 172 23.16 -15.98 18.70
CA LEU A 172 23.33 -15.78 20.14
C LEU A 172 22.02 -15.89 20.93
N GLY A 173 20.86 -16.00 20.26
CA GLY A 173 19.54 -16.05 20.89
C GLY A 173 19.15 -14.76 21.62
N ILE A 174 19.58 -13.60 21.11
CA ILE A 174 19.37 -12.27 21.73
C ILE A 174 18.31 -11.44 20.96
N ASP A 175 17.53 -12.08 20.08
CA ASP A 175 16.59 -11.45 19.15
C ASP A 175 15.10 -11.41 19.57
#